data_AF-A0A7L9TZK5-F1
#
_entry.id   AF-A0A7L9TZK5-F1
#
_cell.length_a   1.000
_cell.length_b   1.000
_cell.length_c   1.000
_cell.angle_alpha   90.00
_cell.angle_beta   90.00
_cell.angle_gamma   90.00
#
_symmetry.space_group_name_H-M   'P 1'
#
loop_
_entity.id
_entity.type
_entity.pdbx_description
1 polymer ?
#
loop_
_entity_poly.entity_id
_entity_poly.type
_entity_poly.pdbx_seq_one_letter_code
_entity_poly.pdbx_strand_id
1 'polypeptide(L)'
;MLTATYTLVALSVEQTSMRVSLHAVQQLVQKSYARQSALTEGQADYVCDTLRRLYESCQGRKLDRFLLPALRRAGAGAEPLLCELDMLSRSAAEALGTACRLAAGSINDEEGVDAFCLAVERFCVALELRFDREERELFPIARAAIAGEAWFAVANQMLAYDAYREEHRGRAPPPAHRPVRAEHTHRQGPPVSHVH
;
A
#
# COMPACT_ATOMS: atom_id res chain seq x y z
N MET A 1 24.55 -20.25 -0.14
CA MET A 1 23.67 -20.07 -1.32
C MET A 1 23.40 -18.59 -1.56
N LEU A 2 23.91 -18.03 -2.66
CA LEU A 2 23.79 -16.60 -2.99
C LEU A 2 22.37 -16.20 -3.43
N THR A 3 21.70 -17.03 -4.24
CA THR A 3 20.35 -16.76 -4.76
C THR A 3 19.32 -16.54 -3.65
N ALA A 4 19.35 -17.38 -2.61
CA ALA A 4 18.50 -17.21 -1.43
C ALA A 4 18.73 -15.86 -0.74
N THR A 5 20.00 -15.45 -0.57
CA THR A 5 20.33 -14.14 0.02
C THR A 5 19.78 -13.00 -0.82
N TYR A 6 20.03 -12.97 -2.13
CA TYR A 6 19.54 -11.88 -2.99
C TYR A 6 18.01 -11.82 -3.05
N THR A 7 17.34 -12.98 -3.09
CA THR A 7 15.88 -13.05 -3.09
C THR A 7 15.30 -12.47 -1.81
N LEU A 8 15.83 -12.85 -0.65
CA LEU A 8 15.38 -12.34 0.65
C LEU A 8 15.67 -10.84 0.80
N VAL A 9 16.84 -10.36 0.35
CA VAL A 9 17.15 -8.92 0.35
C VAL A 9 16.16 -8.15 -0.52
N ALA A 10 15.81 -8.66 -1.70
CA ALA A 10 14.82 -8.01 -2.55
C ALA A 10 13.44 -7.90 -1.87
N LEU A 11 13.04 -8.93 -1.11
CA LEU A 11 11.81 -8.89 -0.30
C LEU A 11 11.90 -7.88 0.85
N SER A 12 13.04 -7.79 1.55
CA SER A 12 13.27 -6.80 2.60
C SER A 12 13.25 -5.36 2.08
N VAL A 13 13.75 -5.13 0.86
CA VAL A 13 13.66 -3.81 0.21
C VAL A 13 12.21 -3.43 -0.08
N GLU A 14 11.41 -4.37 -0.60
CA GLU A 14 9.97 -4.18 -0.80
C GLU A 14 9.26 -3.83 0.53
N GLN A 15 9.57 -4.56 1.62
CA GLN A 15 9.08 -4.29 2.97
C GLN A 15 9.47 -2.91 3.50
N THR A 16 10.72 -2.50 3.28
CA THR A 16 11.23 -1.21 3.73
C THR A 16 10.41 -0.06 3.13
N SER A 17 10.07 -0.15 1.84
CA SER A 17 9.20 0.85 1.20
C SER A 17 7.83 0.95 1.87
N MET A 18 7.24 -0.17 2.26
CA MET A 18 5.94 -0.18 2.95
C MET A 18 6.03 0.38 4.36
N ARG A 19 7.10 0.03 5.11
CA ARG A 19 7.35 0.59 6.46
C ARG A 19 7.47 2.11 6.42
N VAL A 20 8.14 2.67 5.41
CA VAL A 20 8.23 4.13 5.24
C VAL A 20 6.84 4.76 5.06
N SER A 21 6.00 4.19 4.20
CA SER A 21 4.63 4.69 3.99
C SER A 21 3.76 4.54 5.24
N LEU A 22 3.90 3.42 5.97
CA LEU A 22 3.17 3.17 7.20
C LEU A 22 3.54 4.19 8.29
N HIS A 23 4.83 4.43 8.45
CA HIS A 23 5.35 5.44 9.37
C HIS A 23 4.88 6.85 8.99
N ALA A 24 4.80 7.18 7.70
CA ALA A 24 4.27 8.47 7.27
C ALA A 24 2.80 8.68 7.71
N VAL A 25 1.97 7.63 7.65
CA VAL A 25 0.59 7.69 8.13
C VAL A 25 0.53 7.82 9.66
N GLN A 26 1.32 7.03 10.40
CA GLN A 26 1.40 7.16 11.86
C GLN A 26 1.78 8.59 12.26
N GLN A 27 2.80 9.17 11.60
CA GLN A 27 3.23 10.53 11.89
C GLN A 27 2.15 11.57 11.58
N LEU A 28 1.40 11.41 10.49
CA LEU A 28 0.28 12.27 10.14
C LEU A 28 -0.78 12.25 11.25
N VAL A 29 -1.24 11.06 11.65
CA VAL A 29 -2.30 10.91 12.65
C VAL A 29 -1.85 11.45 14.01
N GLN A 30 -0.66 11.07 14.48
CA GLN A 30 -0.13 11.47 15.78
C GLN A 30 0.14 12.97 15.89
N LYS A 31 0.74 13.57 14.86
CA LYS A 31 1.18 14.97 14.93
C LYS A 31 0.11 15.94 14.50
N SER A 32 -0.73 15.57 13.54
CA SER A 32 -1.69 16.48 12.94
C SER A 32 -3.10 16.30 13.49
N TYR A 33 -3.53 15.09 13.82
CA TYR A 33 -4.95 14.79 14.09
C TYR A 33 -5.26 14.53 15.56
N ALA A 34 -4.38 13.88 16.31
CA ALA A 34 -4.59 13.49 17.72
C ALA A 34 -4.80 14.65 18.72
N ARG A 35 -4.77 15.91 18.28
CA ARG A 35 -5.07 17.09 19.12
C ARG A 35 -6.22 17.94 18.58
N GLN A 36 -6.90 17.46 17.54
CA GLN A 36 -8.04 18.15 16.97
C GLN A 36 -9.31 17.75 17.73
N SER A 37 -10.23 18.69 17.88
CA SER A 37 -11.53 18.46 18.51
C SER A 37 -12.55 17.80 17.57
N ALA A 38 -12.24 17.72 16.27
CA ALA A 38 -13.04 17.13 15.21
C ALA A 38 -12.14 16.91 13.97
N LEU A 39 -12.51 15.99 13.08
CA LEU A 39 -11.87 15.82 11.78
C LEU A 39 -12.85 16.18 10.67
N THR A 40 -12.33 16.86 9.65
CA THR A 40 -13.09 17.07 8.41
C THR A 40 -13.20 15.74 7.65
N GLU A 41 -14.31 15.57 6.91
CA GLU A 41 -14.55 14.39 6.07
C GLU A 41 -13.36 14.10 5.13
N GLY A 42 -12.82 15.13 4.46
CA GLY A 42 -11.67 14.98 3.58
C GLY A 42 -10.37 14.53 4.26
N GLN A 43 -10.16 14.85 5.55
CA GLN A 43 -9.01 14.35 6.31
C GLN A 43 -9.16 12.86 6.64
N ALA A 44 -10.35 12.46 7.09
CA ALA A 44 -10.64 11.07 7.44
C ALA A 44 -10.63 10.16 6.20
N ASP A 45 -11.20 10.62 5.08
CA ASP A 45 -11.20 9.91 3.79
C ASP A 45 -9.79 9.72 3.24
N TYR A 46 -8.97 10.77 3.28
CA TYR A 46 -7.58 10.70 2.82
C TYR A 46 -6.78 9.61 3.57
N VAL A 47 -6.94 9.52 4.89
CA VAL A 47 -6.30 8.47 5.68
C VAL A 47 -6.85 7.10 5.31
N CYS A 48 -8.17 6.94 5.22
CA CYS A 48 -8.79 5.67 4.85
C CYS A 48 -8.32 5.17 3.47
N ASP A 49 -8.24 6.05 2.48
CA ASP A 49 -7.73 5.73 1.16
C ASP A 49 -6.25 5.33 1.18
N THR A 50 -5.45 6.03 1.99
CA THR A 50 -4.04 5.71 2.16
C THR A 50 -3.86 4.34 2.82
N LEU A 51 -4.61 4.04 3.88
CA LEU A 51 -4.58 2.73 4.55
C LEU A 51 -5.04 1.61 3.62
N ARG A 52 -6.09 1.85 2.81
CA ARG A 52 -6.57 0.87 1.84
C ARG A 52 -5.51 0.54 0.80
N ARG A 53 -4.85 1.55 0.24
CA ARG A 53 -3.73 1.35 -0.71
C ARG A 53 -2.56 0.60 -0.07
N LEU A 54 -2.25 0.88 1.20
CA LEU A 54 -1.21 0.16 1.94
C LEU A 54 -1.60 -1.31 2.14
N TYR A 55 -2.84 -1.57 2.54
CA TYR A 55 -3.34 -2.92 2.73
C TYR A 55 -3.37 -3.71 1.42
N GLU A 56 -3.85 -3.10 0.33
CA GLU A 56 -3.83 -3.68 -1.02
C GLU A 56 -2.41 -3.95 -1.50
N SER A 57 -1.45 -3.06 -1.19
CA SER A 57 -0.03 -3.28 -1.52
C SER A 57 0.58 -4.45 -0.72
N CYS A 58 0.02 -4.77 0.45
CA CYS A 58 0.38 -5.96 1.20
C CYS A 58 -0.21 -7.23 0.59
N GLN A 59 -1.36 -7.14 -0.08
CA GLN A 59 -2.02 -8.24 -0.75
C GLN A 59 -1.34 -8.54 -2.09
N GLY A 60 -0.77 -9.74 -2.26
CA GLY A 60 -0.14 -10.13 -3.52
C GLY A 60 1.31 -9.66 -3.69
N ARG A 61 1.97 -9.35 -2.56
CA ARG A 61 3.43 -9.16 -2.51
C ARG A 61 4.16 -10.38 -3.07
N LYS A 62 5.40 -10.17 -3.47
CA LYS A 62 6.26 -11.28 -3.94
C LYS A 62 6.41 -12.38 -2.88
N LEU A 63 6.37 -11.99 -1.61
CA LEU A 63 6.35 -12.89 -0.47
C LEU A 63 5.19 -13.88 -0.56
N ASP A 64 3.94 -13.39 -0.65
CA ASP A 64 2.75 -14.23 -0.69
C ASP A 64 2.66 -15.03 -1.99
N ARG A 65 3.13 -14.44 -3.10
CA ARG A 65 3.01 -15.03 -4.43
C ARG A 65 4.02 -16.14 -4.71
N PHE A 66 5.24 -16.03 -4.18
CA PHE A 66 6.35 -16.92 -4.56
C PHE A 66 7.00 -17.60 -3.36
N LEU A 67 7.25 -16.87 -2.27
CA LEU A 67 7.97 -17.42 -1.12
C LEU A 67 7.10 -18.37 -0.30
N LEU A 68 5.88 -17.96 0.08
CA LEU A 68 4.99 -18.81 0.89
C LEU A 68 4.63 -20.13 0.20
N PRO A 69 4.29 -20.17 -1.11
CA PRO A 69 4.07 -21.44 -1.80
C PRO A 69 5.31 -22.33 -1.84
N ALA A 70 6.50 -21.77 -2.02
CA ALA A 70 7.74 -22.52 -2.01
C ALA A 70 8.04 -23.10 -0.61
N LEU A 71 7.79 -22.32 0.44
CA LEU A 71 7.96 -22.74 1.82
C LEU A 71 7.02 -23.91 2.18
N ARG A 72 5.74 -23.81 1.79
CA ARG A 72 4.76 -24.88 2.02
C ARG A 72 5.15 -26.17 1.31
N ARG A 73 5.62 -26.08 0.05
CA ARG A 73 6.12 -27.25 -0.70
C ARG A 73 7.36 -27.89 -0.06
N ALA A 74 8.19 -27.09 0.61
CA ALA A 74 9.36 -27.58 1.33
C ALA A 74 9.01 -28.30 2.65
N GLY A 75 7.74 -28.26 3.11
CA GLY A 75 7.31 -28.94 4.33
C GLY A 75 7.96 -28.39 5.60
N ALA A 76 8.26 -27.09 5.63
CA ALA A 76 9.10 -26.45 6.65
C ALA A 76 8.50 -26.38 8.07
N GLY A 77 7.29 -26.92 8.31
CA GLY A 77 6.61 -26.84 9.60
C GLY A 77 6.33 -25.40 10.06
N ALA A 78 6.15 -24.48 9.11
CA ALA A 78 5.95 -23.06 9.40
C ALA A 78 4.48 -22.70 9.70
N GLU A 79 3.55 -23.66 9.64
CA GLU A 79 2.11 -23.46 9.84
C GLU A 79 1.74 -22.56 11.02
N PRO A 80 2.29 -22.72 12.24
CA PRO A 80 1.95 -21.82 13.35
C PRO A 80 2.28 -20.36 13.07
N LEU A 81 3.46 -20.11 12.49
CA LEU A 81 3.88 -18.75 12.10
C LEU A 81 3.00 -18.23 10.95
N LEU A 82 2.66 -19.06 9.96
CA LEU A 82 1.77 -18.66 8.87
C LEU A 82 0.37 -18.29 9.40
N CYS A 83 -0.16 -19.05 10.35
CA CYS A 83 -1.41 -18.72 11.04
C CYS A 83 -1.31 -17.38 11.79
N GLU A 84 -0.18 -17.10 12.45
CA GLU A 84 0.05 -15.80 13.12
C GLU A 84 0.07 -14.65 12.10
N LEU A 85 0.80 -14.78 10.99
CA LEU A 85 0.85 -13.77 9.93
C LEU A 85 -0.54 -13.49 9.32
N ASP A 86 -1.36 -14.53 9.16
CA ASP A 86 -2.75 -14.40 8.69
C ASP A 86 -3.65 -13.71 9.73
N MET A 87 -3.47 -14.00 11.02
CA MET A 87 -4.16 -13.29 12.10
C MET A 87 -3.81 -11.80 12.13
N LEU A 88 -2.53 -11.46 11.93
CA LEU A 88 -2.08 -10.06 11.87
C LEU A 88 -2.71 -9.32 10.67
N SER A 89 -2.79 -9.98 9.51
CA SER A 89 -3.48 -9.41 8.34
C SER A 89 -4.99 -9.23 8.53
N ARG A 90 -5.64 -10.13 9.27
CA ARG A 90 -7.06 -9.97 9.66
C ARG A 90 -7.23 -8.81 10.63
N SER A 91 -6.37 -8.71 11.65
CA SER A 91 -6.37 -7.60 12.62
C SER A 91 -6.20 -6.24 11.92
N ALA A 92 -5.28 -6.14 10.95
CA ALA A 92 -5.13 -4.96 10.12
C ALA A 92 -6.41 -4.65 9.33
N ALA A 93 -7.02 -5.64 8.68
CA ALA A 93 -8.27 -5.45 7.93
C ALA A 93 -9.43 -4.96 8.82
N GLU A 94 -9.57 -5.52 10.02
CA GLU A 94 -10.58 -5.13 10.99
C GLU A 94 -10.38 -3.69 11.48
N ALA A 95 -9.13 -3.31 11.76
CA ALA A 95 -8.75 -1.96 12.14
C ALA A 95 -9.04 -0.95 11.00
N LEU A 96 -8.69 -1.28 9.75
CA LEU A 96 -9.05 -0.49 8.57
C LEU A 96 -10.57 -0.32 8.44
N GLY A 97 -11.32 -1.43 8.54
CA GLY A 97 -12.78 -1.38 8.48
C GLY A 97 -13.39 -0.51 9.59
N THR A 98 -12.80 -0.52 10.77
CA THR A 98 -13.20 0.34 11.89
C THR A 98 -12.93 1.82 11.60
N ALA A 99 -11.72 2.16 11.12
CA ALA A 99 -11.39 3.52 10.73
C ALA A 99 -12.34 4.05 9.64
N CYS A 100 -12.63 3.26 8.60
CA CYS A 100 -13.57 3.66 7.54
C CYS A 100 -15.00 3.86 8.05
N ARG A 101 -15.48 3.04 8.98
CA ARG A 101 -16.82 3.23 9.58
C ARG A 101 -16.90 4.51 10.41
N LEU A 102 -15.84 4.83 11.16
CA LEU A 102 -15.75 6.07 11.93
C LEU A 102 -15.70 7.29 11.00
N ALA A 103 -14.91 7.23 9.93
CA ALA A 103 -14.85 8.29 8.91
C ALA A 103 -16.22 8.57 8.28
N ALA A 104 -17.00 7.52 7.97
CA ALA A 104 -18.35 7.66 7.41
C ALA A 104 -19.37 8.25 8.40
N GLY A 105 -19.10 8.18 9.71
CA GLY A 105 -20.00 8.63 10.78
C GLY A 105 -19.93 10.11 11.13
N SER A 106 -19.09 10.91 10.46
CA SER A 106 -18.69 12.28 10.84
C SER A 106 -18.02 12.35 12.22
N ILE A 107 -16.77 12.80 12.26
CA ILE A 107 -15.96 12.83 13.48
C ILE A 107 -16.01 14.26 14.05
N ASN A 108 -16.97 14.51 14.94
CA ASN A 108 -17.32 15.86 15.40
C ASN A 108 -16.87 16.20 16.83
N ASP A 109 -16.28 15.23 17.54
CA ASP A 109 -15.81 15.37 18.91
C ASP A 109 -14.42 14.73 19.11
N GLU A 110 -13.80 15.05 20.24
CA GLU A 110 -12.47 14.57 20.60
C GLU A 110 -12.46 13.04 20.80
N GLU A 111 -13.52 12.46 21.36
CA GLU A 111 -13.64 11.01 21.53
C GLU A 111 -13.67 10.26 20.19
N GLY A 112 -14.36 10.81 19.19
CA GLY A 112 -14.37 10.28 17.83
C GLY A 112 -13.01 10.41 17.14
N VAL A 113 -12.30 11.53 17.37
CA VAL A 113 -10.93 11.73 16.87
C VAL A 113 -10.01 10.67 17.46
N ASP A 114 -10.06 10.46 18.78
CA ASP A 114 -9.26 9.45 19.49
C ASP A 114 -9.57 8.04 19.02
N ALA A 115 -10.86 7.68 18.88
CA ALA A 115 -11.27 6.39 18.38
C ALA A 115 -10.77 6.13 16.95
N PHE A 116 -10.80 7.15 16.09
CA PHE A 116 -10.27 7.07 14.73
C PHE A 116 -8.75 6.90 14.72
N CYS A 117 -8.03 7.75 15.46
CA CYS A 117 -6.58 7.67 15.58
C CYS A 117 -6.13 6.30 16.10
N LEU A 118 -6.81 5.77 17.12
CA LEU A 118 -6.55 4.45 17.68
C LEU A 118 -6.79 3.33 16.66
N ALA A 119 -7.84 3.42 15.84
CA ALA A 119 -8.07 2.43 14.78
C ALA A 119 -6.94 2.45 13.73
N VAL A 120 -6.47 3.64 13.35
CA VAL A 120 -5.32 3.79 12.43
C VAL A 120 -4.03 3.24 13.05
N GLU A 121 -3.78 3.51 14.34
CA GLU A 121 -2.63 2.98 15.05
C GLU A 121 -2.66 1.45 15.11
N ARG A 122 -3.81 0.85 15.44
CA ARG A 122 -3.98 -0.61 15.46
C ARG A 122 -3.68 -1.24 14.11
N PHE A 123 -4.12 -0.61 13.02
CA PHE A 123 -3.76 -1.03 11.67
C PHE A 123 -2.24 -1.03 11.47
N CYS A 124 -1.58 0.06 11.86
CA CYS A 124 -0.13 0.20 11.67
C CYS A 124 0.65 -0.82 12.50
N VAL A 125 0.33 -0.96 13.79
CA VAL A 125 0.98 -1.94 14.68
C VAL A 125 0.82 -3.37 14.17
N ALA A 126 -0.37 -3.74 13.66
CA ALA A 126 -0.59 -5.08 13.10
C ALA A 126 0.31 -5.37 11.89
N LEU A 127 0.48 -4.41 10.99
CA LEU A 127 1.36 -4.57 9.82
C LEU A 127 2.85 -4.54 10.19
N GLU A 128 3.26 -3.66 11.11
CA GLU A 128 4.64 -3.63 11.62
C GLU A 128 5.03 -4.96 12.24
N LEU A 129 4.17 -5.50 13.10
CA LEU A 129 4.39 -6.81 13.71
C LEU A 129 4.45 -7.90 12.65
N ARG A 130 3.58 -7.86 11.64
CA ARG A 130 3.62 -8.83 10.52
C ARG A 130 4.97 -8.76 9.81
N PHE A 131 5.45 -7.58 9.44
CA PHE A 131 6.73 -7.40 8.76
C PHE A 131 7.91 -7.86 9.62
N ASP A 132 7.87 -7.59 10.93
CA ASP A 132 8.89 -8.05 11.86
C ASP A 132 8.95 -9.57 11.94
N ARG A 133 7.80 -10.25 11.97
CA ARG A 133 7.71 -11.72 11.95
C ARG A 133 8.16 -12.32 10.63
N GLU A 134 7.83 -11.68 9.51
CA GLU A 134 8.33 -12.06 8.19
C GLU A 134 9.87 -12.03 8.15
N GLU A 135 10.49 -10.93 8.60
CA GLU A 135 11.95 -10.77 8.52
C GLU A 135 12.71 -11.59 9.55
N ARG A 136 12.26 -11.62 10.81
CA ARG A 136 13.00 -12.25 11.92
C ARG A 136 12.82 -13.75 11.99
N GLU A 137 11.70 -14.29 11.52
CA GLU A 137 11.36 -15.70 11.69
C GLU A 137 11.13 -16.40 10.35
N LEU A 138 10.23 -15.86 9.51
CA LEU A 138 9.86 -16.53 8.26
C LEU A 138 11.06 -16.65 7.30
N PHE A 139 11.87 -15.59 7.16
CA PHE A 139 13.01 -15.60 6.25
C PHE A 139 14.11 -16.59 6.65
N PRO A 140 14.53 -16.67 7.93
CA PRO A 140 15.42 -17.75 8.39
C PRO A 140 14.85 -19.15 8.14
N ILE A 141 13.57 -19.39 8.45
CA ILE A 141 12.93 -20.69 8.22
C ILE A 141 12.96 -21.03 6.73
N ALA A 142 12.58 -20.10 5.86
CA ALA A 142 12.61 -20.30 4.43
C ALA A 142 14.01 -20.57 3.89
N ARG A 143 15.01 -19.84 4.38
CA ARG A 143 16.41 -20.04 4.00
C ARG A 143 16.91 -21.44 4.34
N ALA A 144 16.48 -21.99 5.47
CA ALA A 144 16.88 -23.32 5.93
C ALA A 144 16.12 -24.45 5.22
N ALA A 145 14.82 -24.27 4.96
CA ALA A 145 13.96 -25.33 4.45
C ALA A 145 13.97 -25.45 2.91
N ILE A 146 14.11 -24.34 2.19
CA ILE A 146 14.00 -24.35 0.72
C ILE A 146 15.34 -24.77 0.11
N ALA A 147 15.30 -25.84 -0.69
CA ALA A 147 16.45 -26.34 -1.44
C ALA A 147 16.96 -25.33 -2.49
N GLY A 148 18.22 -25.46 -2.89
CA GLY A 148 18.84 -24.43 -3.73
C GLY A 148 18.27 -24.26 -5.13
N GLU A 149 18.00 -25.37 -5.80
CA GLU A 149 17.28 -25.41 -7.07
C GLU A 149 15.92 -24.67 -6.97
N ALA A 150 15.21 -24.86 -5.86
CA ALA A 150 13.91 -24.20 -5.62
C ALA A 150 14.07 -22.69 -5.39
N TRP A 151 15.16 -22.23 -4.77
CA TRP A 151 15.47 -20.80 -4.68
C TRP A 151 15.69 -20.13 -6.04
N PHE A 152 16.34 -20.84 -6.99
CA PHE A 152 16.47 -20.34 -8.36
C PHE A 152 15.11 -20.17 -9.03
N ALA A 153 14.21 -21.15 -8.87
CA ALA A 153 12.85 -21.05 -9.42
C ALA A 153 12.08 -19.85 -8.83
N VAL A 154 12.15 -19.64 -7.52
CA VAL A 154 11.53 -18.48 -6.84
C VAL A 154 12.10 -17.17 -7.37
N ALA A 155 13.42 -17.04 -7.44
CA ALA A 155 14.08 -15.83 -7.93
C ALA A 155 13.70 -15.51 -9.38
N ASN A 156 13.69 -16.52 -10.26
CA ASN A 156 13.31 -16.34 -11.65
C ASN A 156 11.85 -15.89 -11.79
N GLN A 157 10.93 -16.47 -11.01
CA GLN A 157 9.53 -16.05 -11.01
C GLN A 157 9.34 -14.60 -10.53
N MET A 158 10.11 -14.18 -9.52
CA MET A 158 10.10 -12.80 -9.04
C MET A 158 10.60 -11.81 -10.10
N LEU A 159 11.69 -12.14 -10.80
CA LEU A 159 12.22 -11.29 -11.88
C LEU A 159 11.25 -11.19 -13.06
N ALA A 160 10.65 -12.32 -13.47
CA ALA A 160 9.65 -12.32 -14.53
C ALA A 160 8.42 -11.49 -14.14
N TYR A 161 8.01 -11.53 -12.87
CA TYR A 161 6.93 -10.70 -12.35
C TYR A 161 7.28 -9.21 -12.37
N ASP A 162 8.50 -8.84 -11.99
CA ASP A 162 8.95 -7.44 -12.06
C ASP A 162 8.98 -6.92 -13.49
N ALA A 163 9.53 -7.71 -14.43
CA ALA A 163 9.55 -7.37 -15.85
C ALA A 163 8.13 -7.16 -16.40
N TYR A 164 7.20 -8.07 -16.07
CA TYR A 164 5.80 -7.94 -16.45
C TYR A 164 5.18 -6.66 -15.88
N ARG A 165 5.40 -6.37 -14.59
CA ARG A 165 4.86 -5.15 -13.96
C ARG A 165 5.39 -3.89 -14.61
N GLU A 166 6.68 -3.85 -14.94
CA GLU A 166 7.31 -2.68 -15.54
C GLU A 166 6.74 -2.38 -16.94
N GLU A 167 6.59 -3.41 -17.78
CA GLU A 167 5.97 -3.29 -19.11
C GLU A 167 4.52 -2.77 -19.04
N HIS A 168 3.77 -3.20 -18.03
CA HIS A 168 2.35 -2.85 -17.88
C HIS A 168 2.14 -1.53 -17.12
N ARG A 169 3.16 -1.01 -16.42
CA ARG A 169 3.11 0.28 -15.72
C ARG A 169 2.98 1.46 -16.68
N GLY A 170 3.50 1.33 -17.90
CA GLY A 170 3.48 2.35 -18.95
C GLY A 170 2.18 2.46 -19.76
N ARG A 171 1.18 1.61 -19.51
CA ARG A 171 -0.05 1.54 -20.32
C ARG A 171 -1.23 2.33 -19.75
N ALA A 172 -0.96 3.33 -18.91
CA ALA A 172 -1.99 4.27 -18.47
C ALA A 172 -2.63 4.93 -19.71
N PRO A 173 -3.97 4.89 -19.88
CA PRO A 173 -4.61 5.59 -20.98
C PRO A 173 -4.23 7.07 -20.88
N PRO A 174 -3.91 7.74 -22.01
CA PRO A 174 -3.55 9.14 -22.00
C PRO A 174 -4.67 9.95 -21.31
N PRO A 175 -4.33 10.98 -20.52
CA PRO A 175 -5.35 11.84 -19.94
C PRO A 175 -6.22 12.37 -21.07
N ALA A 176 -7.53 12.16 -20.96
CA ALA A 176 -8.49 12.64 -21.94
C ALA A 176 -8.24 14.12 -22.19
N HIS A 177 -7.70 14.46 -23.36
CA HIS A 177 -7.52 15.83 -23.79
C HIS A 177 -8.91 16.48 -23.78
N ARG A 178 -9.13 17.35 -22.79
CA ARG A 178 -10.30 18.21 -22.72
C ARG A 178 -10.31 19.04 -24.02
N PRO A 179 -11.34 18.95 -24.87
CA PRO A 179 -11.35 19.72 -26.11
C PRO A 179 -11.33 21.20 -25.75
N VAL A 180 -10.28 21.89 -26.17
CA VAL A 180 -10.19 23.35 -26.12
C VAL A 180 -11.30 23.86 -27.02
N ARG A 181 -12.31 24.49 -26.40
CA ARG A 181 -13.38 25.20 -27.08
C ARG A 181 -12.74 26.35 -27.87
N ALA A 182 -12.73 26.23 -29.20
CA ALA A 182 -12.27 27.28 -30.08
C ALA A 182 -13.23 28.48 -30.01
N GLU A 183 -12.89 29.49 -29.22
CA GLU A 183 -13.56 30.79 -29.27
C GLU A 183 -13.10 31.56 -30.52
N HIS A 184 -13.92 31.46 -31.56
CA HIS A 184 -13.89 32.36 -32.70
C HIS A 184 -14.31 33.76 -32.22
N THR A 185 -13.35 34.65 -31.97
CA THR A 185 -13.62 36.08 -31.85
C THR A 185 -13.42 36.76 -33.20
N HIS A 186 -14.54 36.90 -33.89
CA HIS A 186 -14.71 37.69 -35.10
C HIS A 186 -14.42 39.17 -34.80
N ARG A 187 -13.27 39.66 -35.26
CA ARG A 187 -12.84 41.06 -35.13
C ARG A 187 -13.51 41.89 -36.23
N GLN A 188 -14.69 42.44 -35.96
CA GLN A 188 -15.29 43.47 -36.82
C GLN A 188 -14.62 44.81 -36.53
N GLY A 189 -13.92 45.34 -37.54
CA GLY A 189 -13.42 46.72 -37.55
C GLY A 189 -14.54 47.70 -37.88
N PRO A 190 -14.52 48.93 -37.34
CA PRO A 190 -15.51 49.96 -37.68
C PRO A 190 -15.22 50.55 -39.08
N PRO A 191 -16.24 50.78 -39.93
CA PRO A 191 -16.04 51.50 -41.18
C PRO A 191 -15.96 53.01 -40.95
N VAL A 192 -15.01 53.60 -41.67
CA VAL A 192 -14.66 55.03 -41.69
C VAL A 192 -15.76 55.83 -42.40
N SER A 193 -16.22 56.90 -41.76
CA SER A 193 -17.09 57.92 -42.33
C SER A 193 -16.33 58.80 -43.32
N HIS A 194 -16.80 58.96 -44.56
CA HIS A 194 -16.56 60.15 -45.39
C HIS A 194 -17.68 60.39 -46.42
N VAL A 195 -18.46 61.44 -46.15
CA VAL A 195 -18.97 62.52 -47.02
C VAL A 195 -18.87 62.34 -48.55
N HIS A 196 -20.00 62.29 -49.25
CA HIS A 196 -20.52 63.36 -50.14
C HIS A 196 -21.91 63.02 -50.68
#